data_AF-A0A6A6LI86-F1
#
_entry.id   AF-A0A6A6LI86-F1
#
_cell.length_a   1.000
_cell.length_b   1.000
_cell.length_c   1.000
_cell.angle_alpha   90.00
_cell.angle_beta   90.00
_cell.angle_gamma   90.00
#
_symmetry.space_group_name_H-M   'P 1'
#
loop_
_entity.id
_entity.type
_entity.pdbx_description
1 polymer ?
#
loop_
_entity_poly.entity_id
_entity_poly.type
_entity_poly.pdbx_seq_one_letter_code
_entity_poly.pdbx_strand_id
1 'polypeptide(L)'
;MYNNVGAQPGAPRPPTNPQPNPFGNAFYGAGSGLIRGGLGAYGEKILGSSSEYVQSNGHWTRITASRGRLSYKPPIYDINAPDLYIPFMAFGTYVVLAGLSLGLNGKFSPEALNWLFVKGLLGWFMQVALLKVTLLSLGSGEAPLLDIVAYAGYTFTGMCLAVLGKILFKYSYYF
;
A
#
# COMPACT_ATOMS: atom_id res chain seq x y z
N MET A 1 -74.74 -3.20 10.42
CA MET A 1 -74.91 -2.06 9.49
C MET A 1 -73.75 -2.10 8.52
N TYR A 2 -74.05 -2.41 7.26
CA TYR A 2 -73.08 -2.49 6.16
C TYR A 2 -72.43 -1.13 5.90
N ASN A 3 -71.18 -1.12 5.45
CA ASN A 3 -70.85 -0.37 4.23
C ASN A 3 -69.63 -0.96 3.53
N ASN A 4 -69.94 -1.48 2.35
CA ASN A 4 -69.05 -1.89 1.27
C ASN A 4 -68.73 -0.63 0.46
N VAL A 5 -67.45 -0.29 0.24
CA VAL A 5 -67.10 0.77 -0.71
C VAL A 5 -65.90 0.34 -1.55
N GLY A 6 -66.22 -0.09 -2.78
CA GLY A 6 -65.51 0.20 -4.02
C GLY A 6 -64.00 -0.04 -4.09
N ALA A 7 -63.61 -1.12 -4.74
CA ALA A 7 -62.29 -1.29 -5.33
C ALA A 7 -62.03 -0.19 -6.39
N GLN A 8 -60.96 0.59 -6.22
CA GLN A 8 -60.40 1.43 -7.29
C GLN A 8 -59.48 0.57 -8.19
N PRO A 9 -59.75 0.46 -9.49
CA PRO A 9 -58.84 -0.18 -10.44
C PRO A 9 -57.76 0.83 -10.85
N GLY A 10 -56.52 0.64 -10.43
CA GLY A 10 -55.41 1.49 -10.89
C GLY A 10 -54.13 1.57 -10.05
N ALA A 11 -54.02 0.88 -8.91
CA ALA A 11 -52.78 0.91 -8.12
C ALA A 11 -51.71 -0.08 -8.67
N PRO A 12 -50.44 0.33 -8.86
CA PRO A 12 -49.35 -0.57 -9.20
C PRO A 12 -49.16 -1.65 -8.12
N ARG A 13 -49.05 -2.92 -8.51
CA ARG A 13 -48.69 -4.01 -7.59
C ARG A 13 -47.28 -3.76 -7.03
N PRO A 14 -47.05 -3.91 -5.72
CA PRO A 14 -45.69 -3.84 -5.17
C PRO A 14 -44.84 -4.99 -5.75
N PRO A 15 -43.55 -4.76 -6.02
CA PRO A 15 -42.68 -5.81 -6.54
C PRO A 15 -42.54 -6.94 -5.51
N THR A 16 -42.74 -8.18 -5.97
CA THR A 16 -42.46 -9.38 -5.18
C THR A 16 -40.97 -9.41 -4.87
N ASN A 17 -40.61 -9.14 -3.62
CA ASN A 17 -39.24 -9.29 -3.13
C ASN A 17 -38.87 -10.79 -3.14
N PRO A 18 -37.82 -11.23 -3.87
CA PRO A 18 -37.39 -12.61 -3.80
C PRO A 18 -36.95 -12.95 -2.38
N GLN A 19 -37.40 -14.08 -1.85
CA GLN A 19 -36.95 -14.61 -0.56
C GLN A 19 -35.41 -14.74 -0.55
N PRO A 20 -34.72 -14.24 0.50
CA PRO A 20 -33.29 -14.41 0.62
C PRO A 20 -32.95 -15.89 0.83
N ASN A 21 -32.28 -16.48 -0.15
CA ASN A 21 -31.78 -17.85 -0.12
C ASN A 21 -30.45 -17.91 0.68
N PRO A 22 -30.34 -18.77 1.71
CA PRO A 22 -29.20 -18.77 2.65
C PRO A 22 -27.84 -19.17 2.05
N PHE A 23 -27.80 -19.56 0.78
CA PHE A 23 -26.60 -20.10 0.12
C PHE A 23 -26.20 -19.32 -1.14
N GLY A 24 -26.73 -18.12 -1.36
CA GLY A 24 -26.33 -17.25 -2.47
C GLY A 24 -25.04 -16.46 -2.18
N ASN A 25 -24.00 -16.71 -2.97
CA ASN A 25 -22.86 -15.81 -3.25
C ASN A 25 -21.71 -15.71 -2.22
N ALA A 26 -21.19 -16.85 -1.75
CA ALA A 26 -19.94 -16.87 -0.98
C ALA A 26 -18.67 -16.49 -1.80
N PHE A 27 -18.73 -16.46 -3.13
CA PHE A 27 -17.56 -16.22 -3.99
C PHE A 27 -17.44 -14.82 -4.59
N TYR A 28 -18.45 -13.94 -4.47
CA TYR A 28 -18.40 -12.58 -5.05
C TYR A 28 -17.93 -11.49 -4.06
N GLY A 29 -17.92 -11.78 -2.75
CA GLY A 29 -17.60 -10.81 -1.70
C GLY A 29 -16.14 -10.76 -1.25
N ALA A 30 -15.36 -11.81 -1.50
CA ALA A 30 -14.00 -11.92 -0.95
C ALA A 30 -12.92 -11.21 -1.78
N GLY A 31 -13.17 -10.92 -3.06
CA GLY A 31 -12.19 -10.30 -3.96
C GLY A 31 -12.26 -8.76 -4.05
N SER A 32 -13.37 -8.14 -3.63
CA SER A 32 -13.64 -6.71 -3.88
C SER A 32 -13.07 -5.78 -2.81
N GLY A 33 -12.88 -6.27 -1.57
CA GLY A 33 -12.27 -5.48 -0.49
C GLY A 33 -10.79 -5.19 -0.71
N LEU A 34 -10.05 -6.12 -1.32
CA LEU A 34 -8.62 -5.97 -1.58
C LEU A 34 -8.36 -5.00 -2.74
N ILE A 35 -9.19 -5.05 -3.79
CA ILE A 35 -9.10 -4.13 -4.94
C ILE A 35 -9.58 -2.72 -4.54
N ARG A 36 -10.64 -2.60 -3.74
CA ARG A 36 -11.14 -1.29 -3.29
C ARG A 36 -10.25 -0.66 -2.22
N GLY A 37 -9.66 -1.46 -1.33
CA GLY A 37 -8.73 -0.97 -0.31
C GLY A 37 -7.33 -0.65 -0.85
N GLY A 38 -6.77 -1.56 -1.66
CA GLY A 38 -5.41 -1.42 -2.19
C GLY A 38 -5.30 -0.46 -3.38
N LEU A 39 -6.31 -0.42 -4.25
CA LEU A 39 -6.35 0.49 -5.40
C LEU A 39 -7.10 1.80 -5.09
N GLY A 40 -7.98 1.85 -4.07
CA GLY A 40 -8.79 3.03 -3.77
C GLY A 40 -8.02 4.18 -3.11
N ALA A 41 -6.97 3.89 -2.34
CA ALA A 41 -6.19 4.93 -1.65
C ALA A 41 -5.45 5.88 -2.62
N TYR A 42 -5.06 5.38 -3.80
CA TYR A 42 -4.28 6.13 -4.79
C TYR A 42 -4.82 6.05 -6.23
N GLY A 43 -5.65 5.06 -6.58
CA GLY A 43 -6.09 4.78 -7.95
C GLY A 43 -7.21 5.70 -8.47
N GLU A 44 -8.13 6.16 -7.62
CA GLU A 44 -9.08 7.23 -8.00
C GLU A 44 -8.36 8.55 -8.27
N LYS A 45 -7.16 8.74 -7.72
CA LYS A 45 -6.38 9.98 -7.85
C LYS A 45 -5.62 10.10 -9.17
N ILE A 46 -5.48 9.02 -9.93
CA ILE A 46 -4.83 9.03 -11.25
C ILE A 46 -5.82 9.52 -12.34
N LEU A 47 -7.12 9.30 -12.14
CA LEU A 47 -8.17 9.67 -13.10
C LEU A 47 -9.03 10.87 -12.64
N GLY A 48 -8.81 11.38 -11.43
CA GLY A 48 -9.50 12.54 -10.88
C GLY A 48 -8.93 13.90 -11.34
N SER A 49 -9.73 14.97 -11.20
CA SER A 49 -9.33 16.33 -11.58
C SER A 49 -8.12 16.81 -10.76
N SER A 50 -7.01 17.11 -11.44
CA SER A 50 -5.78 17.58 -10.79
C SER A 50 -5.97 18.90 -10.03
N SER A 51 -6.99 19.71 -10.36
CA SER A 51 -7.28 20.97 -9.67
C SER A 51 -7.85 20.77 -8.26
N GLU A 52 -8.78 19.82 -8.08
CA GLU A 52 -9.33 19.48 -6.77
C GLU A 52 -8.25 18.91 -5.85
N TYR A 53 -7.32 18.11 -6.40
CA TYR A 53 -6.19 17.58 -5.65
C TYR A 53 -5.24 18.69 -5.15
N VAL A 54 -4.92 19.68 -5.99
CA VAL A 54 -4.06 20.81 -5.59
C VAL A 54 -4.75 21.69 -4.54
N GLN A 55 -6.07 21.85 -4.64
CA GLN A 55 -6.86 22.68 -3.73
C GLN A 55 -7.16 21.99 -2.39
N SER A 56 -7.33 20.66 -2.37
CA SER A 56 -7.54 19.87 -1.14
C SER A 56 -6.24 19.59 -0.38
N ASN A 57 -5.09 19.53 -1.07
CA ASN A 57 -3.78 19.18 -0.49
C ASN A 57 -2.82 20.38 -0.39
N GLY A 58 -3.33 21.61 -0.25
CA GLY A 58 -2.49 22.79 -0.02
C GLY A 58 -1.58 22.72 1.22
N HIS A 59 -1.74 21.68 2.04
CA HIS A 59 -0.88 21.36 3.18
C HIS A 59 -0.07 20.08 2.93
N TRP A 60 1.16 20.26 2.44
CA TRP A 60 2.12 19.17 2.19
C TRP A 60 2.90 18.73 3.43
N THR A 61 2.67 19.37 4.58
CA THR A 61 3.38 19.08 5.82
C THR A 61 2.64 18.04 6.64
N ARG A 62 3.40 17.33 7.49
CA ARG A 62 2.88 16.34 8.43
C ARG A 62 1.90 16.96 9.41
N ILE A 63 0.86 16.21 9.75
CA ILE A 63 -0.17 16.65 10.70
C ILE A 63 0.31 16.34 12.12
N THR A 64 0.44 17.38 12.94
CA THR A 64 0.79 17.24 14.36
C THR A 64 -0.46 16.90 15.19
N ALA A 65 -0.33 15.92 16.09
CA ALA A 65 -1.37 15.49 17.02
C ALA A 65 -1.57 16.46 18.20
N SER A 66 -0.55 17.26 18.52
CA SER A 66 -0.60 18.27 19.58
C SER A 66 0.08 19.55 19.11
N ARG A 67 -0.61 20.70 19.27
CA ARG A 67 -0.01 22.02 19.04
C ARG A 67 1.01 22.30 20.14
N GLY A 68 2.29 22.05 19.85
CA GLY A 68 3.43 22.36 20.74
C GLY A 68 4.36 21.19 21.05
N ARG A 69 3.97 19.94 20.74
CA ARG A 69 4.88 18.78 20.72
C ARG A 69 4.93 18.22 19.31
N LEU A 70 6.12 17.84 18.83
CA LEU A 70 6.34 17.15 17.54
C LEU A 70 5.84 15.69 17.60
N SER A 71 4.60 15.50 18.04
CA SER A 71 3.90 14.23 17.97
C SER A 71 3.15 14.22 16.65
N TYR A 72 3.58 13.38 15.72
CA TYR A 72 2.94 13.24 14.43
C TYR A 72 1.85 12.17 14.47
N LYS A 73 0.80 12.37 13.67
CA LYS A 73 -0.21 11.35 13.47
C LYS A 73 0.36 10.17 12.65
N PRO A 74 -0.09 8.93 12.91
CA PRO A 74 0.29 7.77 12.12
C PRO A 74 -0.35 7.83 10.71
N PRO A 75 0.15 7.03 9.73
CA PRO A 75 -0.31 7.06 8.34
C PRO A 75 -1.81 6.87 8.11
N ILE A 76 -2.51 6.22 9.04
CA ILE A 76 -3.98 6.06 9.00
C ILE A 76 -4.70 7.41 9.10
N TYR A 77 -4.10 8.40 9.77
CA TYR A 77 -4.70 9.72 10.04
C TYR A 77 -3.91 10.89 9.42
N ASP A 78 -2.84 10.61 8.67
CA ASP A 78 -1.99 11.60 8.01
C ASP A 78 -1.48 11.03 6.68
N ILE A 79 -2.05 11.51 5.58
CA ILE A 79 -1.69 11.07 4.22
C ILE A 79 -0.24 11.38 3.85
N ASN A 80 0.37 12.40 4.49
CA ASN A 80 1.75 12.80 4.25
C ASN A 80 2.74 12.00 5.12
N ALA A 81 2.27 11.14 6.02
CA ALA A 81 3.13 10.30 6.84
C ALA A 81 3.70 9.12 6.03
N PRO A 82 5.01 8.85 6.13
CA PRO A 82 5.60 7.69 5.51
C PRO A 82 5.06 6.42 6.17
N ASP A 83 4.74 5.42 5.37
CA ASP A 83 4.24 4.14 5.84
C ASP A 83 5.37 3.09 5.87
N LEU A 84 5.24 2.10 6.75
CA LEU A 84 6.19 0.98 6.83
C LEU A 84 5.75 -0.22 5.97
N TYR A 85 4.52 -0.21 5.47
CA TYR A 85 3.95 -1.31 4.73
C TYR A 85 4.63 -1.47 3.36
N ILE A 86 4.75 -0.38 2.59
CA ILE A 86 5.40 -0.38 1.28
C ILE A 86 6.87 -0.82 1.41
N PRO A 87 7.71 -0.24 2.30
CA PRO A 87 9.07 -0.73 2.52
C PRO A 87 9.17 -2.22 2.85
N PHE A 88 8.32 -2.72 3.75
CA PHE A 88 8.33 -4.12 4.14
C PHE A 88 7.94 -5.04 2.98
N MET A 89 6.88 -4.69 2.24
CA MET A 89 6.44 -5.44 1.08
C MET A 89 7.46 -5.39 -0.07
N ALA A 90 8.09 -4.23 -0.28
CA ALA A 90 9.15 -4.05 -1.28
C ALA A 90 10.39 -4.88 -0.92
N PHE A 91 10.77 -4.97 0.36
CA PHE A 91 11.86 -5.84 0.79
C PHE A 91 11.57 -7.32 0.48
N GLY A 92 10.37 -7.82 0.81
CA GLY A 92 9.97 -9.18 0.47
C GLY A 92 9.99 -9.43 -1.05
N THR A 93 9.46 -8.48 -1.82
CA THR A 93 9.44 -8.55 -3.29
C THR A 93 10.85 -8.54 -3.87
N TYR A 94 11.75 -7.72 -3.32
CA TYR A 94 13.17 -7.70 -3.69
C TYR A 94 13.82 -9.08 -3.49
N VAL A 95 13.59 -9.72 -2.34
CA VAL A 95 14.12 -11.06 -2.05
C VAL A 95 13.60 -12.08 -3.06
N VAL A 96 12.31 -12.04 -3.39
CA VAL A 96 11.69 -12.92 -4.39
C VAL A 96 12.27 -12.68 -5.79
N LEU A 97 12.34 -11.43 -6.24
CA LEU A 97 12.84 -11.07 -7.57
C LEU A 97 14.32 -11.42 -7.74
N ALA A 98 15.14 -11.15 -6.73
CA ALA A 98 16.54 -11.51 -6.76
C ALA A 98 16.75 -13.04 -6.67
N GLY A 99 15.93 -13.76 -5.90
CA GLY A 99 15.89 -15.22 -5.90
C GLY A 99 15.52 -15.80 -7.27
N LEU A 100 14.50 -15.24 -7.92
CA LEU A 100 14.12 -15.58 -9.30
C LEU A 100 15.28 -15.32 -10.26
N SER A 101 15.92 -14.16 -10.17
CA SER A 101 17.10 -13.83 -10.96
C SER A 101 18.24 -14.85 -10.73
N LEU A 102 18.49 -15.30 -9.50
CA LEU A 102 19.47 -16.35 -9.24
C LEU A 102 19.08 -17.68 -9.90
N GLY A 103 17.81 -18.07 -9.83
CA GLY A 103 17.26 -19.27 -10.48
C GLY A 103 17.41 -19.26 -12.00
N LEU A 104 17.05 -18.14 -12.64
CA LEU A 104 17.20 -17.97 -14.09
C LEU A 104 18.67 -17.97 -14.55
N ASN A 105 19.63 -17.80 -13.64
CA ASN A 105 21.06 -17.90 -13.93
C ASN A 105 21.66 -19.25 -13.50
N GLY A 106 20.85 -20.22 -13.05
CA GLY A 106 21.33 -21.52 -12.58
C GLY A 106 22.15 -21.46 -11.28
N LYS A 107 22.05 -20.37 -10.51
CA LYS A 107 22.82 -20.11 -9.28
C LYS A 107 21.94 -20.06 -8.03
N PHE A 108 20.72 -20.59 -8.11
CA PHE A 108 19.84 -20.64 -6.95
C PHE A 108 20.35 -21.68 -5.95
N SER A 109 20.54 -21.23 -4.72
CA SER A 109 20.67 -22.10 -3.57
C SER A 109 19.94 -21.48 -2.38
N PRO A 110 19.36 -22.28 -1.47
CA PRO A 110 18.71 -21.77 -0.27
C PRO A 110 19.65 -20.86 0.56
N GLU A 111 20.93 -21.19 0.60
CA GLU A 111 21.98 -20.43 1.30
C GLU A 111 22.21 -19.07 0.64
N ALA A 112 22.23 -19.00 -0.70
CA ALA A 112 22.37 -17.74 -1.43
C ALA A 112 21.18 -16.80 -1.19
N LEU A 113 19.96 -17.35 -1.15
CA LEU A 113 18.75 -16.59 -0.82
C LEU A 113 18.77 -16.10 0.63
N ASN A 114 19.22 -16.93 1.57
CA ASN A 114 19.40 -16.54 2.97
C ASN A 114 20.42 -15.41 3.11
N TRP A 115 21.56 -15.50 2.41
CA TRP A 115 22.56 -14.43 2.39
C TRP A 115 22.00 -13.11 1.87
N LEU A 116 21.18 -13.16 0.83
CA LEU A 116 20.51 -11.97 0.31
C LEU A 116 19.58 -11.35 1.35
N PHE A 117 18.75 -12.16 2.00
CA PHE A 117 17.84 -11.71 3.05
C PHE A 117 18.59 -11.05 4.21
N VAL A 118 19.60 -11.74 4.77
CA VAL A 118 20.38 -11.25 5.90
C VAL A 118 21.14 -9.97 5.55
N LYS A 119 21.79 -9.92 4.37
CA LYS A 119 22.50 -8.71 3.92
C LYS A 119 21.55 -7.54 3.70
N GLY A 120 20.37 -7.79 3.14
CA GLY A 120 19.36 -6.76 2.96
C GLY A 120 18.84 -6.22 4.29
N LEU A 121 18.54 -7.10 5.25
CA LEU A 121 18.07 -6.70 6.58
C LEU A 121 19.16 -5.95 7.37
N LEU A 122 20.39 -6.47 7.39
CA LEU A 122 21.53 -5.82 8.05
C LEU A 122 21.86 -4.47 7.40
N GLY A 123 21.85 -4.41 6.06
CA GLY A 123 22.07 -3.19 5.31
C GLY A 123 21.01 -2.13 5.62
N TRP A 124 19.73 -2.52 5.66
CA TRP A 124 18.64 -1.61 6.03
C TRP A 124 18.79 -1.11 7.47
N PHE A 125 19.08 -2.01 8.43
CA PHE A 125 19.35 -1.64 9.81
C PHE A 125 20.49 -0.63 9.92
N MET A 126 21.62 -0.90 9.25
CA MET A 126 22.76 0.01 9.23
C MET A 126 22.42 1.36 8.61
N GLN A 127 21.62 1.38 7.54
CA GLN A 127 21.17 2.63 6.92
C GLN A 127 20.31 3.46 7.87
N VAL A 128 19.39 2.83 8.60
CA VAL A 128 18.59 3.50 9.64
C VAL A 128 19.49 4.05 10.75
N ALA A 129 20.45 3.26 11.23
CA ALA A 129 21.38 3.69 12.27
C ALA A 129 22.21 4.89 11.81
N LEU A 130 22.79 4.84 10.60
CA LEU A 130 23.55 5.95 10.01
C LEU A 130 22.68 7.21 9.89
N LEU A 131 21.47 7.10 9.34
CA LEU A 131 20.55 8.24 9.24
C LEU A 131 20.21 8.82 10.61
N LYS A 132 19.94 7.97 11.61
CA LYS A 132 19.61 8.45 12.96
C LYS A 132 20.79 9.13 13.61
N VAL A 133 22.00 8.57 13.49
CA VAL A 133 23.23 9.19 14.01
C VAL A 133 23.49 10.53 13.33
N THR A 134 23.39 10.61 12.00
CA THR A 134 23.56 11.87 11.26
C THR A 134 22.54 12.91 11.71
N LEU A 135 21.26 12.56 11.83
CA LEU A 135 20.22 13.48 12.31
C LEU A 135 20.49 13.97 13.74
N LEU A 136 20.95 13.08 14.62
CA LEU A 136 21.35 13.45 15.98
C LEU A 136 22.55 14.41 15.96
N SER A 137 23.57 14.15 15.14
CA SER A 137 24.76 15.01 15.01
C SER A 137 24.43 16.39 14.45
N LEU A 138 23.40 16.51 13.59
CA LEU A 138 22.93 17.79 13.03
C LEU A 138 21.97 18.55 13.98
N GLY A 139 21.70 18.04 15.18
CA GLY A 139 20.77 18.65 16.13
C GLY A 139 19.28 18.45 15.79
N SER A 140 18.96 17.58 14.81
CA SER A 140 17.60 17.26 14.34
C SER A 140 17.17 15.85 14.79
N GLY A 141 17.37 15.55 16.07
CA GLY A 141 17.10 14.23 16.66
C GLY A 141 15.61 13.89 16.82
N GLU A 142 14.72 14.85 16.61
CA GLU A 142 13.28 14.76 16.91
C GLU A 142 12.49 13.94 15.87
N ALA A 143 13.12 13.57 14.76
CA ALA A 143 12.50 12.71 13.75
C ALA A 143 12.10 11.34 14.35
N PRO A 144 10.82 10.92 14.21
CA PRO A 144 10.34 9.62 14.67
C PRO A 144 11.16 8.48 14.07
N LEU A 145 11.53 7.48 14.88
CA LEU A 145 12.33 6.35 14.41
C LEU A 145 11.65 5.59 13.28
N LEU A 146 10.34 5.39 13.36
CA LEU A 146 9.56 4.69 12.34
C LEU A 146 9.55 5.44 11.00
N ASP A 147 9.57 6.77 11.01
CA ASP A 147 9.67 7.56 9.78
C ASP A 147 11.03 7.32 9.10
N ILE A 148 12.11 7.30 9.88
CA ILE A 148 13.46 7.03 9.37
C ILE A 148 13.56 5.61 8.79
N VAL A 149 12.97 4.63 9.48
CA VAL A 149 12.92 3.23 9.01
C VAL A 149 12.16 3.15 7.68
N ALA A 150 10.99 3.80 7.60
CA ALA A 150 10.19 3.84 6.38
C ALA A 150 10.96 4.49 5.21
N TYR A 151 11.53 5.69 5.42
CA TYR A 151 12.32 6.40 4.42
C TYR A 151 13.53 5.60 3.93
N ALA A 152 14.28 4.98 4.85
CA ALA A 152 15.41 4.13 4.47
C ALA A 152 14.95 2.93 3.62
N GLY A 153 13.81 2.33 3.96
CA GLY A 153 13.31 1.12 3.30
C GLY A 153 12.64 1.35 1.95
N TYR A 154 12.19 2.57 1.62
CA TYR A 154 11.66 2.85 0.27
C TYR A 154 12.70 2.62 -0.84
N THR A 155 13.99 2.57 -0.51
CA THR A 155 15.06 2.16 -1.43
C THR A 155 14.82 0.79 -2.06
N PHE A 156 14.16 -0.15 -1.34
CA PHE A 156 13.82 -1.47 -1.88
C PHE A 156 12.84 -1.41 -3.05
N THR A 157 12.00 -0.38 -3.14
CA THR A 157 11.12 -0.17 -4.30
C THR A 157 11.94 0.05 -5.57
N GLY A 158 12.95 0.92 -5.49
CA GLY A 158 13.89 1.16 -6.59
C GLY A 158 14.71 -0.09 -6.92
N MET A 159 15.15 -0.85 -5.92
CA MET A 159 15.85 -2.12 -6.14
C MET A 159 14.97 -3.15 -6.85
N CYS A 160 13.68 -3.25 -6.52
CA CYS A 160 12.74 -4.13 -7.24
C CYS A 160 12.68 -3.78 -8.73
N LEU A 161 12.51 -2.48 -9.05
CA LEU A 161 12.48 -2.01 -10.43
C LEU A 161 13.81 -2.29 -11.16
N ALA A 162 14.94 -2.09 -10.50
CA ALA A 162 16.26 -2.36 -11.08
C ALA A 162 16.47 -3.86 -11.38
N VAL A 163 16.10 -4.75 -10.46
CA VAL A 163 16.21 -6.21 -10.67
C VAL A 163 15.24 -6.67 -11.76
N LEU A 164 13.99 -6.20 -11.74
CA LEU A 164 13.01 -6.51 -12.75
C LEU A 164 13.48 -6.04 -14.13
N GLY A 165 13.95 -4.80 -14.24
CA GLY A 165 14.52 -4.24 -15.46
C GLY A 165 15.70 -5.06 -15.97
N LYS A 166 16.60 -5.51 -15.09
CA LYS A 166 17.71 -6.41 -15.46
C LYS A 166 17.21 -7.74 -16.06
N ILE A 167 16.18 -8.34 -15.48
CA ILE A 167 15.59 -9.60 -16.00
C ILE A 167 14.99 -9.37 -17.39
N LEU A 168 14.18 -8.32 -17.54
CA LEU A 168 13.50 -7.99 -18.80
C LEU A 168 14.51 -7.64 -19.91
N PHE A 169 15.50 -6.81 -19.60
CA PHE A 169 16.55 -6.42 -20.55
C PHE A 169 17.35 -7.63 -21.02
N LYS A 170 17.69 -8.55 -20.11
CA LYS A 170 18.35 -9.80 -20.49
C LYS A 170 17.48 -10.59 -21.48
N TYR A 171 16.18 -10.75 -21.21
CA TYR A 171 15.27 -11.49 -22.09
C TYR A 171 15.15 -10.85 -23.48
N SER A 172 15.06 -9.51 -23.53
CA SER A 172 14.96 -8.75 -24.79
C SER A 172 16.23 -8.76 -25.65
N TYR A 173 17.39 -9.13 -25.09
CA TYR A 173 18.64 -9.25 -25.85
C TYR A 173 18.83 -10.65 -26.47
N TYR A 174 18.09 -11.65 -26.00
CA TYR A 174 18.15 -13.03 -26.52
C TYR A 174 17.02 -13.35 -27.51
N PHE A 175 16.12 -12.39 -27.75
CA PHE A 175 15.14 -12.35 -28.83
C PHE A 175 15.44 -11.16 -29.75
#